data_AF-A0A951A2P4-F1
#
_entry.id   AF-A0A951A2P4-F1
#
_cell.length_a   1.000
_cell.length_b   1.000
_cell.length_c   1.000
_cell.angle_alpha   90.00
_cell.angle_beta   90.00
_cell.angle_gamma   90.00
#
_symmetry.space_group_name_H-M   'P 1'
#
loop_
_entity.id
_entity.type
_entity.pdbx_description
1 polymer ?
#
loop_
_entity_poly.entity_id
_entity_poly.type
_entity_poly.pdbx_seq_one_letter_code
_entity_poly.pdbx_strand_id
1 'polypeptide(L)'
;DAIDAAAVREALRRAGIALDEGDVAARDVARIVNVLAKAEADPAGRVRARRHTMLDDSDINSTRHARAVVNAVIASIVGDPMVYVSGGAEHQGPAGGGPVAVIARIAGTDDIEGSV
;
A
#
# COMPACT_ATOMS: atom_id res chain seq x y z
N ASP A 1 8.42 2.17 5.23
CA ASP A 1 9.22 1.16 4.52
C ASP A 1 8.27 0.27 3.71
N ALA A 2 8.78 -0.75 3.00
CA ALA A 2 7.98 -1.63 2.14
C ALA A 2 6.85 -2.42 2.86
N ILE A 3 6.84 -2.47 4.20
CA ILE A 3 5.82 -3.15 5.01
C ILE A 3 5.06 -2.19 5.93
N ASP A 4 5.02 -0.90 5.56
CA ASP A 4 4.30 0.12 6.29
C ASP A 4 2.79 0.10 5.97
N ALA A 5 2.11 -0.90 6.53
CA ALA A 5 0.66 -1.02 6.45
C ALA A 5 -0.09 0.17 7.10
N ALA A 6 0.55 0.88 8.05
CA ALA A 6 -0.08 2.03 8.70
C ALA A 6 -0.23 3.21 7.72
N ALA A 7 0.78 3.47 6.88
CA ALA A 7 0.69 4.47 5.82
C ALA A 7 -0.40 4.16 4.79
N VAL A 8 -0.59 2.88 4.42
CA VAL A 8 -1.69 2.46 3.53
C VAL A 8 -3.05 2.75 4.15
N ARG A 9 -3.25 2.37 5.42
CA ARG A 9 -4.49 2.66 6.17
C ARG A 9 -4.75 4.15 6.30
N GLU A 10 -3.72 4.96 6.49
CA GLU A 10 -3.85 6.42 6.53
C GLU A 10 -4.28 7.00 5.18
N ALA A 11 -3.72 6.52 4.06
CA ALA A 11 -4.14 6.95 2.73
C ALA A 11 -5.62 6.59 2.45
N LEU A 12 -6.07 5.41 2.89
CA LEU A 12 -7.48 4.99 2.83
C LEU A 12 -8.39 5.95 3.63
N ARG A 13 -8.04 6.26 4.89
CA ARG A 13 -8.81 7.20 5.71
C ARG A 13 -8.90 8.59 5.10
N ARG A 14 -7.80 9.09 4.54
CA ARG A 14 -7.76 10.39 3.84
C ARG A 14 -8.64 10.41 2.59
N ALA A 15 -8.87 9.26 1.96
CA ALA A 15 -9.80 9.11 0.85
C ALA A 15 -11.27 8.89 1.30
N GLY A 16 -11.55 8.96 2.61
CA GLY A 16 -12.89 8.78 3.16
C GLY A 16 -13.36 7.33 3.19
N ILE A 17 -12.41 6.38 3.25
CA ILE A 17 -12.67 4.95 3.42
C ILE A 17 -12.57 4.61 4.91
N ALA A 18 -13.66 4.06 5.47
CA ALA A 18 -13.73 3.55 6.82
C ALA A 18 -12.98 2.22 6.94
N LEU A 19 -12.42 1.99 8.14
CA LEU A 19 -11.70 0.76 8.46
C LEU A 19 -12.30 0.14 9.73
N ASP A 20 -12.51 -1.18 9.68
CA ASP A 20 -12.96 -2.00 10.80
C ASP A 20 -11.81 -2.93 11.21
N GLU A 21 -11.34 -2.83 12.46
CA GLU A 21 -10.21 -3.60 12.99
C GLU A 21 -8.90 -3.51 12.16
N GLY A 22 -8.81 -2.54 11.26
CA GLY A 22 -7.65 -2.30 10.40
C GLY A 22 -7.86 -2.66 8.93
N ASP A 23 -8.92 -3.39 8.60
CA ASP A 23 -9.28 -3.75 7.22
C ASP A 23 -10.36 -2.80 6.69
N VAL A 24 -10.55 -2.78 5.37
CA VAL A 24 -11.57 -1.91 4.75
C VAL A 24 -12.97 -2.36 5.21
N ALA A 25 -13.75 -1.43 5.75
CA ALA A 25 -15.12 -1.70 6.16
C ALA A 25 -15.94 -2.22 4.97
N ALA A 26 -16.78 -3.22 5.18
CA ALA A 26 -17.49 -3.92 4.10
C ALA A 26 -18.28 -2.96 3.17
N ARG A 27 -18.87 -1.91 3.74
CA ARG A 27 -19.60 -0.85 3.00
C ARG A 27 -18.73 -0.05 2.04
N ASP A 28 -17.43 0.05 2.31
CA ASP A 28 -16.51 0.91 1.56
C ASP A 28 -15.58 0.14 0.61
N VAL A 29 -15.58 -1.21 0.64
CA VAL A 29 -14.79 -2.04 -0.28
C VAL A 29 -15.06 -1.65 -1.73
N ALA A 30 -16.34 -1.56 -2.09
CA ALA A 30 -16.76 -1.18 -3.44
C ALA A 30 -16.54 0.30 -3.76
N ARG A 31 -16.06 1.14 -2.83
CA ARG A 31 -15.75 2.55 -3.11
C ARG A 31 -14.31 2.76 -3.58
N ILE A 32 -13.40 1.84 -3.27
CA ILE A 32 -12.00 1.92 -3.72
C ILE A 32 -11.96 1.68 -5.24
N VAL A 33 -11.47 2.67 -5.99
CA VAL A 33 -11.27 2.56 -7.43
C VAL A 33 -9.90 1.98 -7.75
N ASN A 34 -8.86 2.48 -7.08
CA ASN A 34 -7.52 1.91 -7.15
C ASN A 34 -6.62 2.43 -6.00
N VAL A 35 -5.56 1.70 -5.72
CA VAL A 35 -4.43 2.13 -4.88
C VAL A 35 -3.18 2.20 -5.75
N LEU A 36 -2.47 3.32 -5.70
CA LEU A 36 -1.26 3.56 -6.47
C LEU A 36 -0.07 3.73 -5.53
N ALA A 37 0.95 2.90 -5.68
CA ALA A 37 2.11 2.94 -4.81
C ALA A 37 3.44 2.79 -5.57
N LYS A 38 4.50 3.30 -4.95
CA LYS A 38 5.89 3.03 -5.32
C LYS A 38 6.50 2.01 -4.35
N ALA A 39 7.43 1.20 -4.87
CA ALA A 39 8.13 0.19 -4.12
C ALA A 39 9.62 0.13 -4.52
N GLU A 40 10.50 0.04 -3.55
CA GLU A 40 11.91 -0.27 -3.74
C GLU A 40 12.45 -1.11 -2.59
N ALA A 41 13.56 -1.81 -2.84
CA ALA A 41 14.34 -2.38 -1.76
C ALA A 41 15.11 -1.25 -1.06
N ASP A 42 15.16 -1.25 0.27
CA ASP A 42 15.93 -0.24 1.01
C ASP A 42 17.41 -0.33 0.61
N PRO A 43 18.03 0.75 0.10
CA PRO A 43 19.42 0.74 -0.34
C PRO A 43 20.41 0.48 0.81
N ALA A 44 20.00 0.64 2.07
CA ALA A 44 20.80 0.24 3.24
C ALA A 44 20.76 -1.28 3.50
N GLY A 45 20.02 -2.06 2.71
CA GLY A 45 19.95 -3.52 2.80
C GLY A 45 19.11 -4.04 3.97
N ARG A 46 18.25 -3.20 4.57
CA ARG A 46 17.53 -3.54 5.81
C ARG A 46 16.09 -3.02 5.80
N VAL A 47 15.17 -3.81 6.37
CA VAL A 47 13.81 -3.38 6.72
C VAL A 47 13.61 -3.63 8.21
N ARG A 48 13.20 -2.60 8.96
CA ARG A 48 13.00 -2.67 10.44
C ARG A 48 14.16 -3.33 11.19
N ALA A 49 15.37 -2.89 10.86
CA ALA A 49 16.63 -3.42 11.40
C ALA A 49 16.92 -4.91 11.11
N ARG A 50 16.26 -5.51 10.12
CA ARG A 50 16.57 -6.87 9.63
C ARG A 50 17.17 -6.79 8.24
N ARG A 51 18.29 -7.48 8.03
CA ARG A 51 18.91 -7.61 6.70
C ARG A 51 17.92 -8.30 5.75
N HIS A 52 17.75 -7.77 4.54
CA HIS A 52 17.08 -8.47 3.44
C HIS A 52 18.10 -8.91 2.39
N THR A 53 17.69 -9.73 1.43
CA THR A 53 18.55 -10.27 0.37
C THR A 53 18.31 -9.63 -0.99
N MET A 54 17.29 -8.77 -1.11
CA MET A 54 16.78 -8.29 -2.40
C MET A 54 17.82 -7.59 -3.30
N LEU A 55 18.86 -6.96 -2.74
CA LEU A 55 19.86 -6.20 -3.50
C LEU A 55 20.97 -7.09 -4.09
N ASP A 56 21.28 -8.19 -3.41
CA ASP A 56 22.40 -9.08 -3.74
C ASP A 56 21.92 -10.40 -4.36
N ASP A 57 20.64 -10.47 -4.70
CA ASP A 57 20.04 -11.59 -5.41
C ASP A 57 20.35 -11.48 -6.92
N SER A 58 21.21 -12.37 -7.42
CA SER A 58 21.61 -12.40 -8.83
C SER A 58 20.52 -12.90 -9.77
N ASP A 59 19.53 -13.60 -9.24
CA ASP A 59 18.52 -14.32 -10.03
C ASP A 59 17.28 -13.46 -10.23
N ILE A 60 16.87 -12.73 -9.19
CA ILE A 60 15.67 -11.90 -9.17
C ILE A 60 16.04 -10.45 -8.83
N ASN A 61 15.89 -9.57 -9.82
CA ASN A 61 16.10 -8.13 -9.63
C ASN A 61 15.29 -7.58 -8.44
N SER A 62 15.94 -6.74 -7.63
CA SER A 62 15.40 -6.15 -6.39
C SER A 62 14.00 -5.53 -6.55
N THR A 63 13.72 -4.88 -7.68
CA THR A 63 12.42 -4.25 -7.91
C THR A 63 11.28 -5.28 -8.06
N ARG A 64 11.58 -6.51 -8.47
CA ARG A 64 10.58 -7.60 -8.51
C ARG A 64 10.18 -8.02 -7.10
N HIS A 65 11.16 -8.19 -6.21
CA HIS A 65 10.92 -8.46 -4.79
C HIS A 65 10.12 -7.33 -4.14
N ALA A 66 10.57 -6.08 -4.31
CA ALA A 66 9.91 -4.93 -3.70
C ALA A 66 8.45 -4.76 -4.14
N ARG A 67 8.17 -4.91 -5.45
CA ARG A 67 6.78 -4.86 -5.96
C ARG A 67 5.92 -5.97 -5.38
N ALA A 68 6.44 -7.19 -5.27
CA ALA A 68 5.70 -8.32 -4.70
C ALA A 68 5.33 -8.06 -3.23
N VAL A 69 6.27 -7.57 -2.42
CA VAL A 69 6.04 -7.24 -1.01
C VAL A 69 5.00 -6.12 -0.85
N VAL A 70 5.18 -5.00 -1.54
CA VAL A 70 4.29 -3.83 -1.39
C VAL A 70 2.89 -4.13 -1.92
N ASN A 71 2.75 -4.83 -3.05
CA ASN A 71 1.44 -5.26 -3.54
C ASN A 71 0.76 -6.21 -2.54
N ALA A 72 1.48 -7.20 -1.98
CA ALA A 72 0.92 -8.11 -0.98
C ALA A 72 0.44 -7.37 0.28
N VAL A 73 1.21 -6.41 0.78
CA VAL A 73 0.82 -5.58 1.94
C VAL A 73 -0.46 -4.80 1.63
N ILE A 74 -0.54 -4.11 0.49
CA ILE A 74 -1.72 -3.33 0.10
C ILE A 74 -2.93 -4.25 -0.12
N ALA A 75 -2.77 -5.29 -0.94
CA ALA A 75 -3.83 -6.23 -1.30
C ALA A 75 -4.41 -6.95 -0.07
N SER A 76 -3.57 -7.25 0.93
CA SER A 76 -4.04 -7.86 2.18
C SER A 76 -4.98 -6.97 2.99
N ILE A 77 -4.93 -5.64 2.81
CA ILE A 77 -5.76 -4.66 3.52
C ILE A 77 -7.02 -4.35 2.71
N VAL A 78 -6.88 -4.19 1.38
CA VAL A 78 -8.01 -3.77 0.52
C VAL A 78 -8.80 -4.94 -0.07
N GLY A 79 -8.30 -6.17 0.05
CA GLY A 79 -8.97 -7.38 -0.45
C GLY A 79 -8.95 -7.55 -1.97
N ASP A 80 -8.17 -6.74 -2.69
CA ASP A 80 -8.08 -6.76 -4.16
C ASP A 80 -6.61 -6.75 -4.61
N PRO A 81 -6.14 -7.78 -5.35
CA PRO A 81 -4.77 -7.80 -5.88
C PRO A 81 -4.56 -6.82 -7.05
N MET A 82 -5.62 -6.31 -7.68
CA MET A 82 -5.59 -5.41 -8.84
C MET A 82 -5.30 -3.96 -8.43
N VAL A 83 -4.20 -3.75 -7.69
CA VAL A 83 -3.67 -2.44 -7.33
C VAL A 83 -2.40 -2.10 -8.11
N TYR A 84 -2.16 -0.82 -8.36
CA TYR A 84 -0.98 -0.37 -9.08
C TYR A 84 0.23 -0.23 -8.17
N VAL A 85 1.24 -1.09 -8.34
CA VAL A 85 2.52 -0.99 -7.61
C VAL A 85 3.69 -0.92 -8.59
N SER A 86 4.35 0.23 -8.63
CA SER A 86 5.48 0.51 -9.53
C SER A 86 6.81 0.41 -8.80
N GLY A 87 7.81 -0.22 -9.43
CA GLY A 87 9.14 -0.39 -8.86
C GLY A 87 10.07 0.82 -9.09
N GLY A 88 11.12 0.93 -8.27
CA GLY A 88 12.14 1.98 -8.36
C GLY A 88 11.60 3.31 -7.86
N ALA A 89 11.86 3.63 -6.60
CA ALA A 89 11.28 4.78 -5.91
C ALA A 89 12.33 5.86 -5.61
N GLU A 90 13.39 5.93 -6.44
CA GLU A 90 14.46 6.89 -6.28
C GLU A 90 13.85 8.31 -6.27
N HIS A 91 14.15 9.06 -5.21
CA HIS A 91 13.63 10.40 -4.96
C HIS A 91 12.10 10.53 -4.87
N GLN A 92 11.37 9.42 -4.73
CA GLN A 92 9.92 9.35 -4.62
C GLN A 92 9.54 8.86 -3.23
N GLY A 93 9.81 9.66 -2.19
CA GLY A 93 9.63 9.29 -0.79
C GLY A 93 10.97 9.01 -0.07
N PRO A 94 10.94 8.47 1.16
CA PRO A 94 12.16 8.06 1.86
C PRO A 94 12.73 6.77 1.25
N ALA A 95 14.04 6.56 1.42
CA ALA A 95 14.73 5.34 1.02
C ALA A 95 14.05 4.07 1.60
N GLY A 96 13.87 3.04 0.77
CA GLY A 96 13.14 1.81 1.13
C GLY A 96 11.62 1.99 1.26
N GLY A 97 11.10 3.14 0.86
CA GLY A 97 9.68 3.50 0.90
C GLY A 97 9.14 3.94 -0.46
N GLY A 98 8.07 4.71 -0.41
CA GLY A 98 7.38 5.22 -1.59
C GLY A 98 6.09 5.94 -1.23
N PRO A 99 5.54 6.84 -2.08
CA PRO A 99 4.18 7.32 -1.91
C PRO A 99 3.18 6.17 -2.07
N VAL A 100 2.04 6.33 -1.39
CA VAL A 100 0.81 5.57 -1.60
C VAL A 100 -0.34 6.56 -1.75
N ALA A 101 -1.18 6.36 -2.76
CA ALA A 101 -2.35 7.18 -3.06
C ALA A 101 -3.57 6.27 -3.27
N VAL A 102 -4.74 6.77 -2.88
CA VAL A 102 -6.02 6.06 -3.05
C VAL A 102 -6.96 6.96 -3.84
N ILE A 103 -7.55 6.40 -4.90
CA ILE A 103 -8.69 7.01 -5.58
C ILE A 103 -9.93 6.25 -5.15
N ALA A 104 -10.91 6.96 -4.60
CA ALA A 104 -12.15 6.37 -4.10
C ALA A 104 -13.36 7.17 -4.58
N ARG A 105 -14.51 6.50 -4.68
CA ARG A 105 -15.81 7.14 -4.80
C ARG A 105 -16.14 7.87 -3.50
N ILE A 106 -16.67 9.08 -3.63
CA ILE A 106 -17.28 9.79 -2.50
C ILE A 106 -18.44 8.96 -1.94
N ALA A 107 -18.68 9.05 -0.63
CA ALA A 107 -19.84 8.42 -0.01
C ALA A 107 -21.12 8.96 -0.66
N GLY A 108 -22.06 8.07 -0.99
CA GLY A 108 -23.41 8.48 -1.35
C GLY A 108 -24.12 9.10 -0.15
N THR A 109 -25.16 9.89 -0.39
CA THR A 109 -26.03 10.42 0.69
C THR A 109 -26.57 9.32 1.59
N ASP A 110 -26.83 8.14 1.04
CA ASP A 110 -27.41 6.98 1.73
C ASP A 110 -26.37 6.22 2.58
N ASP A 111 -25.07 6.42 2.32
CA ASP A 111 -23.97 5.75 3.04
C ASP A 111 -23.63 6.44 4.37
N ILE A 112 -24.03 7.71 4.54
CA ILE A 112 -23.70 8.53 5.71
C ILE A 112 -24.65 8.22 6.89
N GLU A 113 -25.91 7.88 6.63
CA GLU A 113 -26.92 7.68 7.68
C GLU A 113 -26.71 6.43 8.55
N GLY A 114 -25.94 5.44 8.08
CA GLY A 114 -25.62 4.22 8.83
C GLY A 114 -24.46 4.35 9.83
N SER A 115 -24.10 5.58 10.25
CA SER A 115 -22.92 5.85 11.08
C SER A 115 -23.21 6.50 12.44
N VAL A 116 -24.48 6.51 12.89
CA VAL A 116 -24.89 6.98 14.23
C VAL A 116 -25.13 5.82 15.19
#